data_AF-A0A820GYM1-F1
#
_entry.id   AF-A0A820GYM1-F1
#
_cell.length_a   1.000
_cell.length_b   1.000
_cell.length_c   1.000
_cell.angle_alpha   90.00
_cell.angle_beta   90.00
_cell.angle_gamma   90.00
#
_symmetry.space_group_name_H-M   'P 1'
#
loop_
_entity.id
_entity.type
_entity.pdbx_description
1 polymer ?
#
loop_
_entity_poly.entity_id
_entity_poly.type
_entity_poly.pdbx_seq_one_letter_code
_entity_poly.pdbx_strand_id
1 'polypeptide(L)'
;MDDELYLETYRNQNENYDESIIRQLLAQINLKLLKNNAFTLFTVSNFLSSLGFFVPYNFAHDLAKDADVIESHRKFVLMGIGFSTCISHIIIDESSDIIQCNINYSWHIYIVAPFSGSDILYHVSYASFFGFFSGGYIGLTSIITVDLVGLNKLSNGMGIILLFQGIATAIGTPVVGK
;
A
#
# COMPACT_ATOMS: atom_id res chain seq x y z
N MET A 1 42.73 -29.89 4.52
CA MET A 1 42.23 -30.28 3.19
C MET A 1 40.74 -30.58 3.25
N ASP A 2 40.26 -31.30 4.28
CA ASP A 2 38.82 -31.59 4.46
C ASP A 2 37.98 -30.36 4.85
N ASP A 3 38.50 -29.45 5.68
CA ASP A 3 37.74 -28.25 6.10
C ASP A 3 37.50 -27.26 4.94
N GLU A 4 38.44 -27.18 4.00
CA GLU A 4 38.35 -26.25 2.86
C GLU A 4 37.33 -26.74 1.83
N LEU A 5 37.32 -28.06 1.57
CA LEU A 5 36.31 -28.73 0.75
C LEU A 5 34.90 -28.65 1.38
N TYR A 6 34.82 -28.73 2.71
CA TYR A 6 33.58 -28.53 3.44
C TYR A 6 33.08 -27.10 3.23
N LEU A 7 33.86 -26.08 3.55
CA LEU A 7 33.46 -24.67 3.37
C LEU A 7 33.06 -24.33 1.93
N GLU A 8 33.74 -24.91 0.93
CA GLU A 8 33.38 -24.75 -0.48
C GLU A 8 32.03 -25.40 -0.83
N THR A 9 31.74 -26.58 -0.28
CA THR A 9 30.44 -27.27 -0.44
C THR A 9 29.30 -26.48 0.21
N TYR A 10 29.52 -25.93 1.41
CA TYR A 10 28.55 -25.08 2.10
C TYR A 10 28.30 -23.78 1.35
N ARG A 11 29.35 -23.14 0.81
CA ARG A 11 29.21 -21.92 0.02
C ARG A 11 28.42 -22.16 -1.27
N ASN A 12 28.74 -23.25 -1.98
CA ASN A 12 28.04 -23.63 -3.21
C ASN A 12 26.57 -24.02 -2.95
N GLN A 13 26.25 -24.66 -1.83
CA GLN A 13 24.86 -24.95 -1.44
C GLN A 13 24.08 -23.67 -1.12
N ASN A 14 24.67 -22.73 -0.39
CA ASN A 14 24.03 -21.44 -0.10
C ASN A 14 23.82 -20.59 -1.36
N GLU A 15 24.82 -20.51 -2.26
CA GLU A 15 24.65 -19.80 -3.54
C GLU A 15 23.52 -20.41 -4.38
N ASN A 16 23.44 -21.73 -4.45
CA ASN A 16 22.40 -22.42 -5.23
C ASN A 16 21.00 -22.26 -4.58
N TYR A 17 20.93 -22.22 -3.24
CA TYR A 17 19.71 -21.95 -2.50
C TYR A 17 19.23 -20.51 -2.72
N ASP A 18 20.12 -19.52 -2.61
CA ASP A 18 19.82 -18.11 -2.88
C ASP A 18 19.38 -17.92 -4.34
N GLU A 19 20.07 -18.54 -5.30
CA GLU A 19 19.69 -18.49 -6.71
C GLU A 19 18.30 -19.10 -6.95
N SER A 20 17.96 -20.18 -6.24
CA SER A 20 16.64 -20.82 -6.32
C SER A 20 15.52 -19.92 -5.80
N ILE A 21 15.74 -19.22 -4.68
CA ILE A 21 14.78 -18.28 -4.10
C ILE A 21 14.60 -17.09 -5.03
N ILE A 22 15.70 -16.51 -5.52
CA ILE A 22 15.66 -15.38 -6.47
C ILE A 22 14.91 -15.78 -7.73
N ARG A 23 15.14 -16.99 -8.27
CA ARG A 23 14.41 -17.49 -9.44
C ARG A 23 12.92 -17.67 -9.16
N GLN A 24 12.52 -18.18 -8.00
CA GLN A 24 11.11 -18.31 -7.61
C GLN A 24 10.44 -16.94 -7.44
N LEU A 25 11.12 -15.97 -6.83
CA LEU A 25 10.64 -14.59 -6.70
C LEU A 25 10.48 -13.92 -8.07
N LEU A 26 11.49 -14.03 -8.93
CA LEU A 26 11.45 -13.48 -10.29
C LEU A 26 10.40 -14.17 -11.16
N ALA A 27 10.10 -15.45 -10.91
CA ALA A 27 9.04 -16.17 -11.62
C ALA A 27 7.64 -15.60 -11.32
N GLN A 28 7.42 -15.03 -10.12
CA GLN A 28 6.19 -14.31 -9.80
C GLN A 28 6.14 -12.93 -10.49
N ILE A 29 7.30 -12.30 -10.76
CA ILE A 29 7.40 -10.97 -11.38
C ILE A 29 7.41 -11.11 -12.92
N ASN A 30 6.23 -11.36 -13.50
CA ASN A 30 6.09 -11.47 -14.95
C ASN A 30 5.95 -10.11 -15.64
N LEU A 31 7.06 -9.41 -15.88
CA LEU A 31 7.10 -8.09 -16.52
C LEU A 31 6.43 -8.02 -17.91
N LYS A 32 6.15 -9.17 -18.55
CA LYS A 32 5.35 -9.20 -19.80
C LYS A 32 3.95 -8.61 -19.61
N LEU A 33 3.42 -8.60 -18.37
CA LEU A 33 2.15 -7.98 -18.02
C LEU A 33 2.15 -6.45 -18.25
N LEU A 34 3.31 -5.79 -18.08
CA LEU A 34 3.49 -4.35 -18.35
C LEU A 34 3.51 -4.02 -19.85
N LYS A 35 3.35 -5.00 -20.75
CA LYS A 35 3.09 -4.68 -22.17
C LYS A 35 1.64 -4.26 -22.41
N ASN A 36 0.73 -4.57 -21.49
CA ASN A 36 -0.63 -4.08 -21.57
C ASN A 36 -0.67 -2.60 -21.11
N ASN A 37 -1.03 -1.70 -22.02
CA ASN A 37 -1.09 -0.26 -21.74
C ASN A 37 -2.03 0.07 -20.56
N ALA A 38 -3.16 -0.63 -20.45
CA ALA A 38 -4.11 -0.41 -19.36
C ALA A 38 -3.53 -0.82 -18.00
N PHE A 39 -2.88 -1.98 -17.93
CA PHE A 39 -2.22 -2.46 -16.71
C PHE A 39 -1.03 -1.59 -16.31
N THR A 40 -0.29 -1.08 -17.30
CA THR A 40 0.85 -0.19 -17.06
C THR A 40 0.38 1.15 -16.50
N LEU A 41 -0.64 1.75 -17.11
CA LEU A 41 -1.22 3.00 -16.61
C LEU A 41 -1.77 2.82 -15.19
N PHE A 42 -2.44 1.70 -14.94
CA PHE A 42 -2.94 1.35 -13.61
C PHE A 42 -1.82 1.18 -12.58
N THR A 43 -0.72 0.50 -12.93
CA THR A 43 0.44 0.30 -12.06
C THR A 43 1.17 1.61 -11.76
N VAL A 44 1.34 2.47 -12.77
CA VAL A 44 1.94 3.80 -12.58
C VAL A 44 1.05 4.67 -11.69
N SER A 45 -0.27 4.65 -11.89
CA SER A 45 -1.20 5.36 -11.00
C SER A 45 -1.09 4.86 -9.56
N ASN A 46 -1.03 3.54 -9.35
CA ASN A 46 -0.84 2.95 -8.02
C ASN A 46 0.49 3.37 -7.39
N PHE A 47 1.57 3.40 -8.17
CA PHE A 47 2.89 3.85 -7.73
C PHE A 47 2.85 5.30 -7.21
N LEU A 48 2.24 6.21 -7.97
CA LEU A 48 2.09 7.61 -7.57
C LEU A 48 1.23 7.74 -6.31
N SER A 49 0.10 7.03 -6.24
CA SER A 49 -0.76 7.02 -5.05
C SER A 49 -0.01 6.53 -3.81
N SER A 50 0.80 5.48 -3.95
CA SER A 50 1.57 4.91 -2.83
C SER A 50 2.68 5.83 -2.30
N LEU A 51 3.16 6.80 -3.07
CA LEU A 51 4.10 7.82 -2.55
C LEU A 51 3.46 8.65 -1.42
N GLY A 52 2.17 8.99 -1.55
CA GLY A 52 1.42 9.78 -0.57
C GLY A 52 0.61 8.94 0.42
N PHE A 53 0.28 7.70 0.07
CA PHE A 53 -0.62 6.85 0.86
C PHE A 53 -0.13 6.62 2.29
N PHE A 54 1.18 6.40 2.49
CA PHE A 54 1.75 6.09 3.80
C PHE A 54 2.00 7.32 4.67
N VAL A 55 1.89 8.53 4.12
CA VAL A 55 2.08 9.78 4.86
C VAL A 55 1.12 9.89 6.05
N PRO A 56 -0.21 9.83 5.90
CA PRO A 56 -1.12 9.91 7.04
C PRO A 56 -0.92 8.76 8.04
N TYR A 57 -0.53 7.56 7.61
CA TYR A 57 -0.23 6.46 8.53
C TYR A 57 1.01 6.72 9.38
N ASN A 58 2.08 7.23 8.76
CA ASN A 58 3.36 7.46 9.43
C ASN A 58 3.34 8.74 10.30
N PHE A 59 2.70 9.81 9.81
CA PHE A 59 2.68 11.12 10.46
C PHE A 59 1.43 11.39 11.30
N ALA A 60 0.46 10.47 11.39
CA ALA A 60 -0.71 10.64 12.24
C ALA A 60 -0.34 10.95 13.70
N HIS A 61 0.74 10.35 14.20
CA HIS A 61 1.21 10.60 15.56
C HIS A 61 1.83 11.99 15.71
N ASP A 62 2.64 12.42 14.74
CA ASP A 62 3.32 13.71 14.76
C ASP A 62 2.34 14.86 14.52
N LEU A 63 1.38 14.69 13.61
CA LEU A 63 0.29 15.65 13.40
C LEU A 63 -0.54 15.84 14.68
N ALA A 64 -0.85 14.75 15.39
CA ALA A 64 -1.57 14.84 16.65
C ALA A 64 -0.71 15.46 17.77
N LYS A 65 0.62 15.35 17.71
CA LYS A 65 1.54 16.02 18.63
C LYS A 65 1.60 17.53 18.35
N ASP A 66 1.66 17.93 17.08
CA ASP A 66 1.71 19.34 16.68
C ASP A 66 0.37 20.07 16.92
N ALA A 67 -0.75 19.33 16.91
CA ALA A 67 -2.07 19.83 17.28
C ALA A 67 -2.31 19.90 18.81
N ASP A 68 -1.28 19.74 19.64
CA ASP A 68 -1.33 19.77 21.12
C ASP A 68 -2.33 18.76 21.75
N VAL A 69 -2.58 17.64 21.04
CA VAL A 69 -3.46 16.59 21.53
C VAL A 69 -2.74 15.81 22.65
N ILE A 70 -3.47 15.60 23.75
CA ILE A 70 -3.04 14.77 24.88
C ILE A 70 -2.54 13.41 24.36
N GLU A 71 -1.34 13.01 24.78
CA GLU A 71 -0.65 11.79 24.33
C GLU A 71 -1.50 10.52 24.43
N SER A 72 -2.37 10.43 25.45
CA SER A 72 -3.30 9.31 25.62
C SER A 72 -4.32 9.20 24.47
N HIS A 73 -4.69 10.31 23.84
CA HIS A 73 -5.72 10.35 22.80
C HIS A 73 -5.16 10.25 21.36
N ARG A 74 -3.86 10.46 21.15
CA ARG A 74 -3.24 10.40 19.81
C ARG A 74 -3.46 9.05 19.10
N LYS A 75 -3.53 7.97 19.88
CA LYS A 75 -3.77 6.60 19.38
C LYS A 75 -5.15 6.42 18.73
N PHE A 76 -6.14 7.23 19.12
CA PHE A 76 -7.50 7.13 18.56
C PHE A 76 -7.56 7.54 17.09
N VAL A 77 -6.64 8.38 16.62
CA VAL A 77 -6.56 8.77 15.20
C VAL A 77 -6.24 7.54 14.34
N LEU A 78 -5.16 6.82 14.67
CA LEU A 78 -4.78 5.60 13.97
C LEU A 78 -5.83 4.49 14.11
N MET A 79 -6.47 4.39 15.29
CA MET A 79 -7.57 3.45 15.52
C MET A 79 -8.78 3.76 14.63
N GLY A 80 -9.10 5.04 14.42
CA GLY A 80 -10.15 5.48 13.50
C GLY A 80 -9.86 5.08 12.05
N ILE A 81 -8.60 5.24 11.59
CA ILE A 81 -8.18 4.77 10.27
C ILE A 81 -8.41 3.27 10.14
N GLY A 82 -7.91 2.49 11.10
CA GLY A 82 -8.01 1.02 11.07
C GLY A 82 -9.46 0.52 11.09
N PHE A 83 -10.27 1.05 12.00
CA PHE A 83 -11.68 0.66 12.11
C PHE A 83 -12.48 0.99 10.85
N SER A 84 -12.28 2.19 10.30
CA SER A 84 -12.94 2.62 9.07
C SER A 84 -12.48 1.81 7.84
N THR A 85 -11.20 1.42 7.80
CA THR A 85 -10.66 0.51 6.76
C THR A 85 -11.36 -0.85 6.79
N CYS A 86 -11.66 -1.39 7.98
CA CYS A 86 -12.43 -2.63 8.11
C CYS A 86 -13.86 -2.47 7.58
N ILE A 87 -14.55 -1.39 7.97
CA ILE A 87 -15.91 -1.09 7.50
C ILE A 87 -15.95 -0.96 5.98
N SER A 88 -14.95 -0.30 5.40
CA SER A 88 -14.84 -0.12 3.95
C SER A 88 -14.87 -1.45 3.20
N HIS A 89 -14.08 -2.43 3.62
CA HIS A 89 -14.07 -3.76 2.99
C HIS A 89 -15.45 -4.44 3.07
N ILE A 90 -16.10 -4.39 4.23
CA ILE A 90 -17.44 -4.99 4.41
C ILE A 90 -18.45 -4.36 3.44
N ILE A 91 -18.46 -3.03 3.35
CA ILE A 91 -19.44 -2.30 2.55
C ILE A 91 -19.19 -2.47 1.04
N ILE A 92 -17.92 -2.50 0.63
CA ILE A 92 -17.53 -2.60 -0.78
C ILE A 92 -17.81 -3.99 -1.36
N ASP A 93 -17.67 -5.03 -0.53
CA ASP A 93 -18.00 -6.39 -0.92
C ASP A 93 -19.50 -6.57 -1.20
N GLU A 94 -20.36 -5.74 -0.61
CA GLU A 94 -21.81 -5.85 -0.70
C GLU A 94 -22.43 -4.96 -1.80
N SER A 95 -21.73 -3.94 -2.33
CA SER A 95 -22.36 -2.94 -3.21
C SER A 95 -21.48 -2.42 -4.35
N SER A 96 -21.89 -2.73 -5.59
CA SER A 96 -21.20 -2.30 -6.82
C SER A 96 -21.21 -0.77 -7.05
N ASP A 97 -22.22 -0.05 -6.56
CA ASP A 97 -22.30 1.42 -6.72
C ASP A 97 -21.25 2.17 -5.88
N ILE A 98 -20.82 1.59 -4.75
CA ILE A 98 -19.84 2.18 -3.83
C ILE A 98 -18.42 2.05 -4.40
N ILE A 99 -18.18 1.04 -5.24
CA ILE A 99 -16.94 0.86 -6.00
C ILE A 99 -16.70 2.08 -6.91
N GLN A 100 -17.71 2.50 -7.67
CA GLN A 100 -17.62 3.66 -8.55
C GLN A 100 -17.43 4.97 -7.78
N CYS A 101 -18.01 5.09 -6.58
CA CYS A 101 -17.80 6.25 -5.71
C CYS A 101 -16.35 6.31 -5.20
N ASN A 102 -15.80 5.19 -4.73
CA ASN A 102 -14.41 5.12 -4.25
C ASN A 102 -13.38 5.47 -5.34
N ILE A 103 -13.57 4.98 -6.59
CA ILE A 103 -12.66 5.27 -7.71
C ILE A 103 -12.61 6.78 -8.03
N ASN A 104 -13.75 7.47 -7.97
CA ASN A 104 -13.85 8.89 -8.32
C ASN A 104 -13.43 9.83 -7.16
N TYR A 105 -13.66 9.43 -5.90
CA TYR A 105 -13.39 10.28 -4.73
C TYR A 105 -12.04 10.03 -4.06
N SER A 106 -11.33 8.95 -4.36
CA SER A 106 -10.01 8.63 -3.76
C SER A 106 -8.98 9.76 -3.93
N TRP A 107 -9.05 10.51 -5.03
CA TRP A 107 -8.15 11.64 -5.32
C TRP A 107 -8.41 12.88 -4.45
N HIS A 108 -9.63 13.06 -3.94
CA HIS A 108 -10.07 14.29 -3.28
C HIS A 108 -9.65 14.36 -1.81
N ILE A 109 -9.33 13.23 -1.17
CA ILE A 109 -9.03 13.19 0.27
C ILE A 109 -7.69 13.83 0.61
N TYR A 110 -6.71 13.76 -0.29
CA TYR A 110 -5.39 14.36 -0.09
C TYR A 110 -5.40 15.90 -0.14
N ILE A 111 -6.46 16.50 -0.70
CA ILE A 111 -6.58 17.96 -0.87
C ILE A 111 -7.14 18.63 0.40
N VAL A 112 -7.83 17.89 1.28
CA VAL A 112 -8.56 18.46 2.43
C VAL A 112 -7.72 18.49 3.72
N ALA A 113 -6.60 17.78 3.76
CA ALA A 113 -5.69 17.72 4.91
C ALA A 113 -5.25 19.10 5.48
N PRO A 114 -5.01 20.16 4.69
CA PRO A 114 -4.48 21.43 5.22
C PRO A 114 -5.51 22.31 5.95
N PHE A 115 -6.80 21.96 5.97
CA PHE A 115 -7.87 22.85 6.45
C PHE A 115 -8.46 22.53 7.83
N SER A 116 -7.89 21.55 8.56
CA SER A 116 -8.42 21.13 9.85
C SER A 116 -7.88 21.98 11.02
N GLY A 117 -8.78 22.60 11.79
CA GLY A 117 -8.45 23.27 13.05
C GLY A 117 -7.93 22.31 14.14
N SER A 118 -7.62 22.87 15.31
CA SER A 118 -6.91 22.22 16.43
C SER A 118 -7.70 21.18 17.24
N ASP A 119 -8.93 20.81 16.87
CA ASP A 119 -9.71 19.83 17.65
C ASP A 119 -9.46 18.38 17.21
N ILE A 120 -9.35 17.50 18.21
CA ILE A 120 -9.17 16.05 18.04
C ILE A 120 -10.33 15.39 17.26
N LEU A 121 -11.55 15.91 17.38
CA LEU A 121 -12.72 15.38 16.67
C LEU A 121 -12.60 15.57 15.15
N TYR A 122 -12.00 16.67 14.69
CA TYR A 122 -11.74 16.87 13.27
C TYR A 122 -10.65 15.91 12.76
N HIS A 123 -9.60 15.69 13.55
CA HIS A 123 -8.53 14.76 13.19
C HIS A 123 -9.03 13.31 13.11
N VAL A 124 -9.86 12.87 14.05
CA VAL A 124 -10.44 11.51 14.05
C VAL A 124 -11.45 11.33 12.93
N SER A 125 -12.30 12.33 12.66
CA SER A 125 -13.26 12.25 11.55
C SER A 125 -12.55 12.23 10.20
N TYR A 126 -11.56 13.11 9.99
CA TYR A 126 -10.71 13.08 8.78
C TYR A 126 -10.00 11.74 8.62
N ALA A 127 -9.38 11.22 9.68
CA ALA A 127 -8.72 9.92 9.69
C ALA A 127 -9.68 8.77 9.36
N SER A 128 -10.92 8.84 9.85
CA SER A 128 -11.95 7.85 9.53
C SER A 128 -12.38 7.93 8.07
N PHE A 129 -12.56 9.12 7.50
CA PHE A 129 -12.81 9.28 6.06
C PHE A 129 -11.64 8.74 5.25
N PHE A 130 -10.41 9.14 5.58
CA PHE A 130 -9.20 8.63 4.94
C PHE A 130 -9.16 7.09 4.98
N GLY A 131 -9.38 6.48 6.15
CA GLY A 131 -9.42 5.03 6.32
C GLY A 131 -10.51 4.35 5.49
N PHE A 132 -11.67 5.00 5.32
CA PHE A 132 -12.76 4.45 4.51
C PHE A 132 -12.35 4.36 3.03
N PHE A 133 -11.84 5.44 2.46
CA PHE A 133 -11.44 5.46 1.06
C PHE A 133 -10.15 4.68 0.79
N SER A 134 -9.22 4.64 1.76
CA SER A 134 -7.99 3.86 1.65
C SER A 134 -8.27 2.36 1.63
N GLY A 135 -9.17 1.87 2.49
CA GLY A 135 -9.62 0.48 2.48
C GLY A 135 -10.25 0.09 1.15
N GLY A 136 -11.06 0.98 0.58
CA GLY A 136 -11.70 0.71 -0.70
C GLY A 136 -10.74 0.68 -1.86
N TYR A 137 -9.77 1.60 -1.89
CA TYR A 137 -8.68 1.56 -2.85
C TYR A 137 -7.90 0.23 -2.81
N ILE A 138 -7.55 -0.25 -1.61
CA ILE A 138 -6.79 -1.51 -1.45
C ILE A 138 -7.61 -2.69 -1.98
N GLY A 139 -8.88 -2.81 -1.60
CA GLY A 139 -9.76 -3.89 -2.08
C GLY A 139 -9.96 -3.86 -3.60
N LEU A 140 -10.24 -2.68 -4.15
CA LEU A 140 -10.45 -2.47 -5.59
C LEU A 140 -9.21 -2.77 -6.42
N THR A 141 -8.02 -2.58 -5.86
CA THR A 141 -6.78 -2.85 -6.58
C THR A 141 -6.69 -4.30 -7.02
N SER A 142 -7.11 -5.24 -6.18
CA SER A 142 -7.18 -6.67 -6.54
C SER A 142 -8.20 -6.94 -7.64
N ILE A 143 -9.41 -6.36 -7.53
CA ILE A 143 -10.50 -6.55 -8.49
C ILE A 143 -10.11 -6.01 -9.88
N ILE A 144 -9.62 -4.77 -9.94
CA ILE A 144 -9.17 -4.15 -11.20
C ILE A 144 -7.99 -4.92 -11.79
N THR A 145 -7.09 -5.44 -10.95
CA THR A 145 -5.99 -6.28 -11.43
C THR A 145 -6.51 -7.55 -12.08
N VAL A 146 -7.47 -8.24 -11.46
CA VAL A 146 -8.13 -9.41 -12.07
C VAL A 146 -8.71 -9.06 -13.43
N ASP A 147 -9.41 -7.94 -13.55
CA ASP A 147 -10.03 -7.52 -14.81
C ASP A 147 -9.01 -7.21 -15.92
N LEU A 148 -7.83 -6.69 -15.56
CA LEU A 148 -6.80 -6.29 -16.52
C LEU A 148 -5.87 -7.44 -16.96
N VAL A 149 -5.51 -8.35 -16.06
CA VAL A 149 -4.53 -9.43 -16.34
C VAL A 149 -5.15 -10.84 -16.37
N GLY A 150 -6.38 -10.99 -15.87
CA GLY A 150 -7.09 -12.25 -15.70
C GLY A 150 -6.70 -12.99 -14.42
N LEU A 151 -7.66 -13.76 -13.88
CA LEU A 151 -7.50 -14.55 -12.63
C LEU A 151 -6.23 -15.42 -12.61
N ASN A 152 -5.91 -16.07 -13.73
CA ASN A 152 -4.75 -16.96 -13.85
C ASN A 152 -3.39 -16.25 -13.63
N LYS A 153 -3.35 -14.93 -13.78
CA LYS A 153 -2.14 -14.10 -13.64
C LYS A 153 -2.26 -13.07 -12.52
N LEU A 154 -3.29 -13.17 -11.67
CA LEU A 154 -3.54 -12.24 -10.57
C LEU A 154 -2.34 -12.12 -9.63
N SER A 155 -1.78 -13.26 -9.17
CA SER A 155 -0.60 -13.28 -8.30
C SER A 155 0.57 -12.51 -8.92
N ASN A 156 0.82 -12.75 -10.22
CA ASN A 156 1.90 -12.07 -10.93
C ASN A 156 1.64 -10.57 -11.10
N GLY A 157 0.39 -10.17 -11.37
CA GLY A 157 -0.01 -8.77 -11.48
C GLY A 157 0.12 -8.03 -10.15
N MET A 158 -0.43 -8.60 -9.08
CA MET A 158 -0.32 -8.05 -7.72
C MET A 158 1.13 -7.98 -7.26
N GLY A 159 1.97 -8.97 -7.59
CA GLY A 159 3.40 -8.95 -7.28
C GLY A 159 4.13 -7.76 -7.92
N ILE A 160 3.83 -7.44 -9.18
CA ILE A 160 4.40 -6.27 -9.86
C ILE A 160 3.92 -4.97 -9.20
N ILE A 161 2.62 -4.85 -8.93
CA ILE A 161 2.05 -3.67 -8.27
C ILE A 161 2.71 -3.46 -6.91
N LEU A 162 2.75 -4.49 -6.05
CA LEU A 162 3.35 -4.44 -4.71
C LEU A 162 4.84 -4.11 -4.75
N LEU A 163 5.58 -4.60 -5.76
CA LEU A 163 6.98 -4.24 -5.93
C LEU A 163 7.15 -2.73 -6.15
N PHE A 164 6.36 -2.14 -7.05
CA PHE A 164 6.38 -0.69 -7.26
C PHE A 164 5.91 0.07 -6.02
N GLN A 165 4.83 -0.36 -5.36
CA GLN A 165 4.36 0.27 -4.13
C GLN A 165 5.42 0.21 -3.00
N GLY A 166 6.17 -0.89 -2.89
CA GLY A 166 7.27 -1.03 -1.95
C GLY A 166 8.39 -0.01 -2.21
N ILE A 167 8.79 0.15 -3.47
CA ILE A 167 9.76 1.18 -3.88
C ILE A 167 9.22 2.58 -3.58
N ALA A 168 7.96 2.86 -3.91
CA ALA A 168 7.32 4.14 -3.64
C ALA A 168 7.36 4.47 -2.14
N THR A 169 7.02 3.50 -1.28
CA THR A 169 6.98 3.69 0.17
C THR A 169 8.37 3.93 0.76
N ALA A 170 9.37 3.20 0.25
CA ALA A 170 10.77 3.36 0.63
C ALA A 170 11.31 4.75 0.27
N ILE A 171 10.85 5.35 -0.84
CA ILE A 171 11.23 6.70 -1.26
C ILE A 171 10.37 7.77 -0.56
N GLY A 172 9.07 7.54 -0.42
CA GLY A 172 8.11 8.51 0.10
C GLY A 172 8.33 8.82 1.57
N THR A 173 8.66 7.82 2.39
CA THR A 173 8.83 8.00 3.84
C THR A 173 10.00 8.95 4.18
N PRO A 174 11.21 8.81 3.59
CA PRO A 174 12.31 9.77 3.79
C PRO A 174 12.06 11.18 3.22
N VAL A 175 11.22 11.32 2.19
CA VAL A 175 10.93 12.61 1.57
C VAL A 175 10.04 13.47 2.46
N VAL A 176 9.13 12.86 3.22
CA VAL A 176 8.18 13.57 4.08
C VAL A 176 8.69 13.74 5.52
N GLY A 177 9.61 12.90 5.98
CA GLY A 177 10.17 12.96 7.34
C GLY A 177 11.25 14.03 7.56
N LYS A 178 11.29 15.08 6.74
CA LYS A 178 12.20 16.21 6.88
C LYS A 178 11.48 17.47 7.32
#